data_AF-A0AAE1WIB1-F1
#
_entry.id   AF-A0AAE1WIB1-F1
#
_cell.length_a   1.000
_cell.length_b   1.000
_cell.length_c   1.000
_cell.angle_alpha   90.00
_cell.angle_beta   90.00
_cell.angle_gamma   90.00
#
_symmetry.space_group_name_H-M   'P 1'
#
loop_
_entity.id
_entity.type
_entity.pdbx_description
1 polymer ?
#
loop_
_entity_poly.entity_id
_entity_poly.type
_entity_poly.pdbx_seq_one_letter_code
_entity_poly.pdbx_strand_id
1 'polypeptide(L)'
;MASSVISSTAAVVARASPAQASMVAPFTGLKSAAGFPVTRKSNDITSLARNVGRVQCIQVWPTQGKKKFETLSYLPELTTEQLAKEIDYLIRSNWIPCIEFELEVWPTQGKKKFETLSYLPELTTEQLAKEIDYLIRSNWIPCIEFELEHGFVYREHNRSPGYYDGRYWTMWKLPMYGCTDSSQVLVELNEAIKAHPDGFIRIIGFDNVRQVQCISFIAYKPPGY
;
A
#
# COMPACT_ATOMS: atom_id res chain seq x y z
N MET A 1 -73.60 -11.29 28.85
CA MET A 1 -73.22 -12.09 27.66
C MET A 1 -72.06 -12.97 28.10
N ALA A 2 -72.29 -14.24 28.47
CA ALA A 2 -72.20 -15.39 27.55
C ALA A 2 -70.87 -15.35 26.76
N SER A 3 -69.93 -16.29 26.77
CA SER A 3 -69.78 -17.71 27.16
C SER A 3 -68.37 -18.10 26.60
N SER A 4 -67.67 -19.20 26.86
CA SER A 4 -67.65 -20.21 27.93
C SER A 4 -66.51 -21.21 27.61
N VAL A 5 -65.63 -21.55 28.58
CA VAL A 5 -64.83 -22.81 28.70
C VAL A 5 -63.88 -23.19 27.53
N ILE A 6 -62.85 -24.06 27.56
CA ILE A 6 -62.17 -24.98 28.52
C ILE A 6 -60.66 -25.02 28.09
N SER A 7 -59.63 -25.61 28.76
CA SER A 7 -59.53 -26.31 30.06
C SER A 7 -58.09 -26.27 30.65
N SER A 8 -57.99 -26.43 31.97
CA SER A 8 -57.08 -27.29 32.80
C SER A 8 -55.75 -27.86 32.25
N THR A 9 -54.64 -27.98 32.99
CA THR A 9 -54.40 -28.02 34.46
C THR A 9 -53.02 -27.45 34.87
N ALA A 10 -52.89 -26.93 36.10
CA ALA A 10 -51.60 -26.67 36.73
C ALA A 10 -51.56 -27.17 38.19
N ALA A 11 -50.53 -27.95 38.55
CA ALA A 11 -50.00 -28.20 39.91
C ALA A 11 -48.58 -28.82 39.76
N VAL A 12 -47.45 -28.22 40.16
CA VAL A 12 -46.83 -28.04 41.51
C VAL A 12 -46.95 -29.27 42.44
N VAL A 13 -45.92 -29.75 43.18
CA VAL A 13 -44.59 -29.25 43.61
C VAL A 13 -43.59 -30.43 43.78
N ALA A 14 -42.28 -30.25 43.53
CA ALA A 14 -41.17 -30.85 44.33
C ALA A 14 -39.81 -30.20 44.02
N ARG A 15 -39.01 -29.87 45.04
CA ARG A 15 -37.67 -29.23 44.95
C ARG A 15 -36.62 -30.05 45.73
N ALA A 16 -35.51 -30.41 45.09
CA ALA A 16 -34.18 -30.78 45.66
C ALA A 16 -33.30 -31.16 44.45
N SER A 17 -32.03 -30.81 44.24
CA SER A 17 -30.96 -30.11 44.94
C SER A 17 -29.86 -29.82 43.87
N PRO A 18 -28.72 -29.12 44.15
CA PRO A 18 -27.97 -28.42 43.09
C PRO A 18 -27.01 -29.28 42.24
N ALA A 19 -26.58 -28.71 41.11
CA ALA A 19 -25.71 -29.31 40.12
C ALA A 19 -24.21 -29.26 40.48
N GLN A 20 -23.45 -30.22 39.96
CA GLN A 20 -22.01 -30.11 39.74
C GLN A 20 -21.61 -30.83 38.43
N ALA A 21 -20.46 -30.43 37.87
CA ALA A 21 -20.15 -30.60 36.45
C ALA A 21 -19.65 -32.00 36.05
N SER A 22 -19.89 -32.36 34.77
CA SER A 22 -19.11 -33.38 34.07
C SER A 22 -18.44 -32.74 32.86
N MET A 23 -17.10 -32.73 32.87
CA MET A 23 -16.26 -32.19 31.81
C MET A 23 -16.31 -33.08 30.56
N VAL A 24 -16.31 -32.48 29.37
CA VAL A 24 -16.11 -33.21 28.11
C VAL A 24 -14.62 -33.56 27.97
N ALA A 25 -14.30 -34.85 27.90
CA ALA A 25 -12.93 -35.33 27.70
C ALA A 25 -12.51 -35.28 26.21
N PRO A 26 -11.21 -35.12 25.90
CA PRO A 26 -10.77 -34.69 24.57
C PRO A 26 -10.63 -35.83 23.54
N PHE A 27 -10.73 -35.45 22.27
CA PHE A 27 -10.60 -36.34 21.11
C PHE A 27 -9.16 -36.88 20.96
N THR A 28 -8.94 -38.13 21.36
CA THR A 28 -7.67 -38.85 21.13
C THR A 28 -7.74 -39.64 19.83
N GLY A 29 -6.82 -39.36 18.89
CA GLY A 29 -6.95 -39.76 17.49
C GLY A 29 -6.78 -41.24 17.15
N LEU A 30 -7.05 -41.54 15.87
CA LEU A 30 -6.88 -42.85 15.24
C LEU A 30 -5.44 -43.36 15.39
N LYS A 31 -5.27 -44.45 16.15
CA LYS A 31 -3.99 -45.15 16.28
C LYS A 31 -3.70 -45.96 15.01
N SER A 32 -2.51 -45.79 14.44
CA SER A 32 -2.01 -46.64 13.36
C SER A 32 -1.72 -48.05 13.90
N ALA A 33 -2.28 -49.08 13.26
CA ALA A 33 -2.14 -50.48 13.64
C ALA A 33 -1.74 -51.35 12.43
N ALA A 34 -0.66 -50.97 11.74
CA ALA A 34 0.05 -51.81 10.79
C ALA A 34 1.48 -52.04 11.31
N GLY A 35 1.74 -53.22 11.88
CA GLY A 35 3.05 -53.57 12.41
C GLY A 35 4.04 -53.88 11.29
N PHE A 36 5.11 -53.10 11.19
CA PHE A 36 6.24 -53.43 10.31
C PHE A 36 7.20 -54.41 11.01
N PRO A 37 7.65 -55.48 10.34
CA PRO A 37 8.67 -56.37 10.90
C PRO A 37 10.02 -55.65 11.01
N VAL A 38 10.53 -55.52 12.24
CA VAL A 38 11.80 -54.85 12.53
C VAL A 38 12.97 -55.77 12.20
N THR A 39 13.66 -55.49 11.09
CA THR A 39 15.04 -55.96 10.88
C THR A 39 15.99 -54.79 11.05
N ARG A 40 16.76 -54.78 12.14
CA ARG A 40 17.82 -53.77 12.35
C ARG A 40 18.96 -54.03 11.35
N LYS A 41 19.14 -53.12 10.40
CA LYS A 41 20.41 -52.95 9.66
C LYS A 41 20.93 -51.54 9.91
N SER A 42 22.26 -51.42 9.92
CA SER A 42 22.99 -50.19 10.23
C SER A 42 22.72 -49.08 9.21
N ASN A 43 22.35 -47.89 9.69
CA ASN A 43 22.19 -46.70 8.85
C ASN A 43 23.56 -46.09 8.51
N ASP A 44 24.26 -46.68 7.54
CA ASP A 44 25.34 -45.99 6.84
C ASP A 44 24.75 -45.33 5.58
N ILE A 45 24.47 -44.02 5.68
CA ILE A 45 23.64 -43.27 4.72
C ILE A 45 24.48 -42.71 3.55
N THR A 46 25.63 -43.34 3.26
CA THR A 46 26.60 -42.86 2.26
C THR A 46 26.43 -43.50 0.87
N SER A 47 25.41 -44.34 0.65
CA SER A 47 25.12 -44.93 -0.67
C SER A 47 23.70 -44.63 -1.19
N LEU A 48 23.64 -43.81 -2.24
CA LEU A 48 22.43 -43.54 -3.02
C LEU A 48 22.03 -44.78 -3.85
N ALA A 49 21.05 -45.54 -3.36
CA ALA A 49 20.45 -46.64 -4.11
C ALA A 49 19.74 -46.12 -5.38
N ARG A 50 20.34 -46.35 -6.55
CA ARG A 50 19.73 -46.09 -7.86
C ARG A 50 18.75 -47.20 -8.21
N ASN A 51 17.46 -46.99 -7.96
CA ASN A 51 16.39 -47.80 -8.55
C ASN A 51 15.85 -47.16 -9.83
N VAL A 52 15.64 -47.97 -10.86
CA VAL A 52 15.26 -47.54 -12.20
C VAL A 52 13.77 -47.20 -12.25
N GLY A 53 13.46 -45.91 -12.36
CA GLY A 53 12.08 -45.42 -12.46
C GLY A 53 11.94 -43.99 -11.93
N ARG A 54 12.12 -42.99 -12.80
CA ARG A 54 11.85 -41.58 -12.45
C ARG A 54 10.35 -41.33 -12.35
N VAL A 55 9.77 -41.61 -11.18
CA VAL A 55 8.44 -41.09 -10.85
C VAL A 55 8.60 -39.62 -10.45
N GLN A 56 8.29 -38.68 -11.35
CA GLN A 56 8.16 -37.26 -11.02
C GLN A 56 6.80 -37.01 -10.35
N CYS A 57 6.67 -37.38 -9.06
CA CYS A 57 5.36 -37.39 -8.40
C CYS A 57 4.77 -36.00 -8.10
N ILE A 58 5.61 -34.96 -8.01
CA ILE A 58 5.18 -33.60 -7.61
C ILE A 58 5.96 -32.57 -8.44
N GLN A 59 5.24 -31.68 -9.12
CA GLN A 59 5.80 -30.48 -9.75
C GLN A 59 5.53 -29.27 -8.85
N VAL A 60 6.50 -28.38 -8.70
CA VAL A 60 6.36 -27.13 -7.95
C VAL A 60 6.06 -25.99 -8.92
N TRP A 61 5.08 -25.14 -8.58
CA TRP A 61 4.74 -24.00 -9.43
C TRP A 61 5.88 -22.97 -9.44
N PRO A 62 6.30 -22.44 -10.62
CA PRO A 62 7.36 -21.44 -10.69
C PRO A 62 6.96 -20.13 -10.01
N THR A 63 7.76 -19.67 -9.05
CA THR A 63 7.56 -18.41 -8.32
C THR A 63 8.08 -17.17 -9.08
N GLN A 64 8.81 -17.38 -10.18
CA GLN A 64 9.41 -16.35 -11.01
C GLN A 64 9.24 -16.68 -12.50
N GLY A 65 9.35 -15.67 -13.37
CA GLY A 65 9.29 -15.85 -14.84
C GLY A 65 7.92 -16.28 -15.41
N LYS A 66 6.87 -16.34 -14.59
CA LYS A 66 5.49 -16.71 -14.98
C LYS A 66 4.46 -15.66 -14.56
N LYS A 67 4.71 -14.38 -14.92
CA LYS A 67 3.69 -13.32 -14.81
C LYS A 67 2.47 -13.66 -15.69
N LYS A 68 1.33 -13.07 -15.34
CA LYS A 68 0.01 -13.34 -15.91
C LYS A 68 -0.73 -12.04 -16.19
N PHE A 69 -1.71 -12.14 -17.07
CA PHE A 69 -2.49 -11.03 -17.64
C PHE A 69 -3.98 -11.39 -17.57
N GLU A 70 -4.46 -11.66 -16.36
CA GLU A 70 -5.84 -12.06 -16.07
C GLU A 70 -6.37 -13.24 -16.91
N THR A 71 -7.62 -13.18 -17.36
CA THR A 71 -8.35 -14.23 -18.07
C THR A 71 -7.59 -14.77 -19.28
N LEU A 72 -7.69 -16.07 -19.54
CA LEU A 72 -6.98 -16.82 -20.59
C LEU A 72 -5.44 -16.89 -20.45
N SER A 73 -4.77 -15.97 -19.74
CA SER A 73 -3.30 -15.91 -19.67
C SER A 73 -2.60 -17.12 -19.00
N TYR A 74 -3.36 -18.03 -18.36
CA TYR A 74 -2.86 -19.31 -17.82
C TYR A 74 -2.78 -20.43 -18.86
N LEU A 75 -3.47 -20.29 -20.00
CA LEU A 75 -3.47 -21.24 -21.11
C LEU A 75 -2.18 -21.11 -21.95
N PRO A 76 -1.94 -22.02 -22.92
CA PRO A 76 -1.02 -21.76 -24.03
C PRO A 76 -1.42 -20.51 -24.81
N GLU A 77 -0.47 -19.94 -25.56
CA GLU A 77 -0.74 -18.82 -26.46
C GLU A 77 -1.84 -19.19 -27.47
N LEU A 78 -2.82 -18.31 -27.63
CA LEU A 78 -3.96 -18.54 -28.53
C LEU A 78 -3.50 -18.43 -29.99
N THR A 79 -3.91 -19.39 -30.82
CA THR A 79 -3.77 -19.24 -32.27
C THR A 79 -4.75 -18.18 -32.79
N THR A 80 -4.51 -17.66 -34.00
CA THR A 80 -5.39 -16.67 -34.66
C THR A 80 -6.85 -17.16 -34.73
N GLU A 81 -7.06 -18.46 -34.97
CA GLU A 81 -8.39 -19.07 -35.03
C GLU A 81 -9.05 -19.22 -33.66
N GLN A 82 -8.27 -19.32 -32.59
CA GLN A 82 -8.79 -19.32 -31.22
C GLN A 82 -9.15 -17.89 -30.80
N LEU A 83 -8.28 -16.91 -31.06
CA LEU A 83 -8.57 -15.50 -30.81
C LEU A 83 -9.83 -15.03 -31.56
N ALA A 84 -10.00 -15.42 -32.82
CA ALA A 84 -11.21 -15.14 -33.59
C ALA A 84 -12.49 -15.71 -32.93
N LYS A 85 -12.44 -16.91 -32.34
CA LYS A 85 -13.58 -17.52 -31.64
C LYS A 85 -13.97 -16.78 -30.35
N GLU A 86 -13.00 -16.20 -29.65
CA GLU A 86 -13.26 -15.35 -28.49
C GLU A 86 -13.91 -14.02 -28.93
N ILE A 87 -13.46 -13.43 -30.05
CA ILE A 87 -14.10 -12.25 -30.66
C ILE A 87 -15.54 -12.58 -31.12
N ASP A 88 -15.76 -13.73 -31.78
CA ASP A 88 -17.10 -14.21 -32.15
C ASP A 88 -17.99 -14.40 -30.91
N TYR A 89 -17.43 -14.80 -29.77
CA TYR A 89 -18.17 -14.93 -28.51
C TYR A 89 -18.66 -13.57 -28.00
N LEU A 90 -17.83 -12.53 -28.05
CA LEU A 90 -18.23 -11.15 -27.73
C LEU A 90 -19.39 -10.69 -28.63
N ILE A 91 -19.24 -10.88 -29.95
CA ILE A 91 -20.23 -10.48 -30.96
C ILE A 91 -21.55 -11.24 -30.76
N ARG A 92 -21.53 -12.57 -30.58
CA ARG A 92 -22.73 -13.37 -30.28
C ARG A 92 -23.42 -12.97 -28.97
N SER A 93 -22.69 -12.35 -28.05
CA SER A 93 -23.21 -11.87 -26.76
C SER A 93 -23.76 -10.44 -26.82
N ASN A 94 -23.79 -9.81 -28.01
CA ASN A 94 -24.11 -8.38 -28.21
C ASN A 94 -23.17 -7.43 -27.42
N TRP A 95 -21.92 -7.83 -27.20
CA TRP A 95 -20.91 -6.98 -26.56
C TRP A 95 -20.04 -6.28 -27.62
N ILE A 96 -19.68 -5.02 -27.36
CA ILE A 96 -18.82 -4.23 -28.25
C ILE A 96 -17.35 -4.50 -27.87
N PRO A 97 -16.53 -5.12 -28.74
CA PRO A 97 -15.12 -5.32 -28.45
C PRO A 97 -14.35 -3.99 -28.47
N CYS A 98 -13.36 -3.85 -27.59
CA CYS A 98 -12.40 -2.76 -27.57
C CYS A 98 -10.97 -3.32 -27.62
N ILE A 99 -10.03 -2.56 -28.15
CA ILE A 99 -8.60 -2.90 -28.18
C ILE A 99 -7.87 -1.84 -27.36
N GLU A 100 -7.14 -2.30 -26.35
CA GLU A 100 -6.26 -1.49 -25.53
C GLU A 100 -4.81 -1.97 -25.75
N PHE A 101 -3.87 -1.03 -25.82
CA PHE A 101 -2.44 -1.32 -25.90
C PHE A 101 -1.65 -0.27 -25.11
N GLU A 102 -0.50 -0.66 -24.59
CA GLU A 102 0.37 0.19 -23.79
C GLU A 102 1.78 0.18 -24.38
N LEU A 103 2.31 1.33 -24.75
CA LEU A 103 3.66 1.49 -25.33
C LEU A 103 4.65 2.07 -24.30
N GLU A 104 4.19 2.85 -23.33
CA GLU A 104 5.04 3.54 -22.36
C GLU A 104 4.45 3.41 -20.95
N VAL A 105 4.63 2.22 -20.35
CA VAL A 105 4.24 1.95 -18.96
C VAL A 105 4.85 3.01 -18.03
N TRP A 106 4.01 3.77 -17.33
CA TRP A 106 4.49 4.76 -16.35
C TRP A 106 5.45 4.10 -15.35
N PRO A 107 6.71 4.57 -15.24
CA PRO A 107 7.72 3.87 -14.45
C PRO A 107 7.34 3.78 -12.97
N THR A 108 7.18 2.54 -12.49
CA THR A 108 6.70 2.20 -11.15
C THR A 108 7.76 2.40 -10.04
N GLN A 109 9.00 2.71 -10.42
CA GLN A 109 10.15 2.91 -9.53
C GLN A 109 10.83 4.24 -9.86
N GLY A 110 11.49 4.86 -8.89
CA GLY A 110 12.24 6.12 -9.10
C GLY A 110 11.38 7.35 -9.47
N LYS A 111 10.05 7.28 -9.32
CA LYS A 111 9.12 8.37 -9.70
C LYS A 111 8.32 8.95 -8.54
N LYS A 112 8.93 9.06 -7.36
CA LYS A 112 8.37 9.85 -6.24
C LYS A 112 8.01 11.28 -6.70
N LYS A 113 7.05 11.90 -5.99
CA LYS A 113 6.49 13.21 -6.29
C LYS A 113 6.39 14.02 -5.00
N PHE A 114 6.33 15.34 -5.16
CA PHE A 114 6.47 16.33 -4.09
C PHE A 114 5.34 17.35 -4.16
N GLU A 115 4.10 16.87 -4.38
CA GLU A 115 2.88 17.67 -4.54
C GLU A 115 2.97 18.69 -5.68
N THR A 116 2.53 19.93 -5.46
CA THR A 116 2.40 21.00 -6.45
C THR A 116 3.68 21.21 -7.25
N LEU A 117 3.54 21.46 -8.56
CA LEU A 117 4.63 21.64 -9.54
C LEU A 117 5.52 20.41 -9.79
N SER A 118 5.51 19.37 -8.94
CA SER A 118 6.45 18.22 -9.04
C SER A 118 6.24 17.25 -10.22
N TYR A 119 5.24 17.51 -11.08
CA TYR A 119 5.02 16.82 -12.35
C TYR A 119 5.58 17.59 -13.57
N LEU A 120 5.99 18.85 -13.37
CA LEU A 120 6.64 19.67 -14.38
C LEU A 120 8.14 19.32 -14.45
N PRO A 121 8.87 19.78 -15.49
CA PRO A 121 10.33 19.82 -15.46
C PRO A 121 10.85 20.58 -14.22
N GLU A 122 12.09 20.29 -13.81
CA GLU A 122 12.71 20.97 -12.68
C GLU A 122 12.79 22.48 -12.93
N LEU A 123 12.37 23.27 -11.93
CA LEU A 123 12.28 24.71 -12.05
C LEU A 123 13.68 25.33 -12.06
N THR A 124 13.95 26.21 -13.02
CA THR A 124 15.17 27.04 -12.99
C THR A 124 15.07 28.08 -11.88
N THR A 125 16.20 28.66 -11.47
CA THR A 125 16.24 29.71 -10.44
C THR A 125 15.33 30.90 -10.78
N GLU A 126 15.20 31.26 -12.06
CA GLU A 126 14.32 32.34 -12.53
C GLU A 126 12.84 31.97 -12.50
N GLN A 127 12.50 30.67 -12.63
CA GLN A 127 11.14 30.18 -12.45
C GLN A 127 10.78 30.12 -10.97
N LEU A 128 11.71 29.65 -10.13
CA LEU A 128 11.57 29.63 -8.68
C LEU A 128 11.37 31.05 -8.12
N ALA A 129 12.14 32.02 -8.59
CA ALA A 129 11.96 33.44 -8.27
C ALA A 129 10.54 33.94 -8.58
N LYS A 130 9.99 33.58 -9.75
CA LYS A 130 8.63 33.99 -10.17
C LYS A 130 7.52 33.39 -9.31
N GLU A 131 7.68 32.16 -8.84
CA GLU A 131 6.73 31.54 -7.90
C GLU A 131 6.77 32.25 -6.52
N ILE A 132 7.96 32.66 -6.07
CA ILE A 132 8.13 33.48 -4.86
C ILE A 132 7.55 34.89 -5.07
N ASP A 133 7.77 35.53 -6.23
CA ASP A 133 7.16 36.81 -6.57
C ASP A 133 5.62 36.70 -6.63
N TYR A 134 5.07 35.57 -7.07
CA TYR A 134 3.63 35.32 -7.02
C TYR A 134 3.11 35.19 -5.58
N LEU A 135 3.82 34.47 -4.72
CA LEU A 135 3.53 34.38 -3.28
C LEU A 135 3.52 35.77 -2.62
N ILE A 136 4.56 36.58 -2.85
CA ILE A 136 4.70 37.94 -2.28
C ILE A 136 3.60 38.87 -2.82
N ARG A 137 3.33 38.87 -4.14
CA ARG A 137 2.24 39.68 -4.74
C ARG A 137 0.84 39.26 -4.26
N SER A 138 0.68 38.02 -3.83
CA SER A 138 -0.57 37.53 -3.20
C SER A 138 -0.71 37.94 -1.73
N ASN A 139 0.25 38.73 -1.20
CA ASN A 139 0.33 39.16 0.18
C ASN A 139 0.36 37.98 1.18
N TRP A 140 1.01 36.89 0.78
CA TRP A 140 1.27 35.74 1.65
C TRP A 140 2.67 35.86 2.27
N ILE A 141 2.86 35.25 3.45
CA ILE A 141 4.11 35.30 4.19
C ILE A 141 4.95 34.08 3.78
N PRO A 142 6.15 34.26 3.15
CA PRO A 142 7.01 33.14 2.80
C PRO A 142 7.58 32.46 4.05
N CYS A 143 7.76 31.15 3.99
CA CYS A 143 8.51 30.38 4.97
C CYS A 143 9.21 29.22 4.27
N ILE A 144 10.34 28.77 4.83
CA ILE A 144 11.09 27.62 4.34
C ILE A 144 10.97 26.49 5.36
N GLU A 145 10.77 25.26 4.89
CA GLU A 145 10.79 24.06 5.71
C GLU A 145 11.72 23.01 5.09
N PHE A 146 12.40 22.24 5.93
CA PHE A 146 13.35 21.21 5.52
C PHE A 146 13.17 19.90 6.30
N GLU A 147 13.55 18.79 5.68
CA GLU A 147 13.43 17.44 6.25
C GLU A 147 14.62 16.57 5.82
N LEU A 148 15.24 15.89 6.79
CA LEU A 148 16.50 15.16 6.60
C LEU A 148 16.29 13.64 6.53
N GLU A 149 15.29 13.11 7.22
CA GLU A 149 15.07 11.67 7.37
C GLU A 149 13.84 11.21 6.56
N HIS A 150 12.72 11.91 6.71
CA HIS A 150 11.40 11.43 6.31
C HIS A 150 10.72 12.34 5.26
N GLY A 151 11.36 12.49 4.09
CA GLY A 151 10.86 13.33 2.98
C GLY A 151 9.49 12.94 2.38
N PHE A 152 8.82 11.90 2.88
CA PHE A 152 7.47 11.48 2.47
C PHE A 152 6.62 11.07 3.67
N VAL A 153 5.30 11.21 3.54
CA VAL A 153 4.34 10.77 4.57
C VAL A 153 4.41 9.26 4.82
N TYR A 154 4.29 8.89 6.10
CA TYR A 154 4.28 7.50 6.57
C TYR A 154 3.26 7.29 7.70
N ARG A 155 3.16 6.07 8.26
CA ARG A 155 2.20 5.73 9.31
C ARG A 155 2.80 4.73 10.31
N GLU A 156 3.40 5.27 11.36
CA GLU A 156 3.98 4.55 12.49
C GLU A 156 3.05 4.64 13.72
N HIS A 157 2.76 5.85 14.19
CA HIS A 157 2.16 6.08 15.51
C HIS A 157 0.65 5.83 15.57
N ASN A 158 -0.08 6.06 14.47
CA ASN A 158 -1.53 5.85 14.40
C ASN A 158 -1.99 5.56 12.96
N ARG A 159 -3.16 4.91 12.82
CA ARG A 159 -3.77 4.55 11.52
C ARG A 159 -5.22 5.01 11.35
N SER A 160 -5.77 5.75 12.31
CA SER A 160 -7.10 6.39 12.22
C SER A 160 -7.25 7.32 11.00
N PRO A 161 -8.47 7.55 10.48
CA PRO A 161 -8.69 8.46 9.36
C PRO A 161 -8.11 9.86 9.62
N GLY A 162 -7.47 10.46 8.62
CA GLY A 162 -6.85 11.80 8.72
C GLY A 162 -5.49 11.86 9.43
N TYR A 163 -5.02 10.77 10.05
CA TYR A 163 -3.70 10.71 10.68
C TYR A 163 -2.60 10.19 9.74
N TYR A 164 -1.51 10.95 9.61
CA TYR A 164 -0.26 10.56 8.93
C TYR A 164 0.94 11.19 9.64
N ASP A 165 2.04 10.44 9.72
CA ASP A 165 3.35 10.92 10.15
C ASP A 165 4.10 11.53 8.93
N GLY A 166 5.16 12.31 9.17
CA GLY A 166 5.95 12.95 8.10
C GLY A 166 5.25 14.08 7.31
N ARG A 167 4.16 14.64 7.84
CA ARG A 167 3.49 15.84 7.26
C ARG A 167 4.22 17.14 7.60
N TYR A 168 4.55 17.31 8.88
CA TYR A 168 5.35 18.43 9.37
C TYR A 168 6.82 18.19 9.04
N TRP A 169 7.47 19.22 8.54
CA TRP A 169 8.92 19.30 8.33
C TRP A 169 9.48 20.35 9.32
N THR A 170 10.81 20.42 9.46
CA THR A 170 11.44 21.38 10.37
C THR A 170 11.45 22.77 9.75
N MET A 171 11.03 23.78 10.51
CA MET A 171 11.03 25.17 10.05
C MET A 171 12.46 25.73 9.97
N TRP A 172 12.81 26.34 8.84
CA TRP A 172 14.04 27.12 8.72
C TRP A 172 13.81 28.54 9.23
N LYS A 173 14.54 28.92 10.29
CA LYS A 173 14.42 30.21 10.98
C LYS A 173 12.96 30.50 11.39
N LEU A 174 12.31 31.48 10.75
CA LEU A 174 10.94 31.94 11.02
C LEU A 174 10.27 32.36 9.69
N PRO A 175 8.93 32.45 9.63
CA PRO A 175 8.25 33.06 8.48
C PRO A 175 8.76 34.48 8.23
N MET A 176 8.98 34.82 6.96
CA MET A 176 9.65 36.05 6.54
C MET A 176 8.66 37.23 6.50
N TYR A 177 8.17 37.64 7.67
CA TYR A 177 7.23 38.74 7.84
C TYR A 177 7.77 40.04 7.23
N GLY A 178 6.97 40.68 6.37
CA GLY A 178 7.36 41.92 5.70
C GLY A 178 8.36 41.75 4.55
N CYS A 179 8.68 40.53 4.14
CA CYS A 179 9.50 40.28 2.95
C CYS A 179 8.79 40.79 1.67
N THR A 180 9.47 41.64 0.91
CA THR A 180 8.96 42.25 -0.32
C THR A 180 9.75 41.88 -1.57
N ASP A 181 10.78 41.04 -1.44
CA ASP A 181 11.74 40.72 -2.50
C ASP A 181 12.07 39.22 -2.47
N SER A 182 11.82 38.53 -3.59
CA SER A 182 12.12 37.10 -3.76
C SER A 182 13.60 36.78 -3.61
N SER A 183 14.50 37.74 -3.85
CA SER A 183 15.94 37.55 -3.67
C SER A 183 16.30 37.16 -2.23
N GLN A 184 15.58 37.70 -1.24
CA GLN A 184 15.81 37.39 0.18
C GLN A 184 15.45 35.94 0.50
N VAL A 185 14.33 35.46 -0.04
CA VAL A 185 13.89 34.06 0.12
C VAL A 185 14.86 33.11 -0.58
N LEU A 186 15.42 33.50 -1.72
CA LEU A 186 16.43 32.72 -2.43
C LEU A 186 17.79 32.70 -1.68
N VAL A 187 18.19 33.78 -1.03
CA VAL A 187 19.38 33.78 -0.14
C VAL A 187 19.19 32.80 1.01
N GLU A 188 18.05 32.87 1.69
CA GLU A 188 17.69 31.96 2.79
C GLU A 188 17.62 30.48 2.35
N LEU A 189 17.06 30.22 1.16
CA LEU A 189 17.07 28.88 0.55
C LEU A 189 18.51 28.37 0.33
N ASN A 190 19.40 29.21 -0.20
CA ASN A 190 20.80 28.83 -0.43
C ASN A 190 21.57 28.62 0.89
N GLU A 191 21.26 29.36 1.96
CA GLU A 191 21.79 29.09 3.30
C GLU A 191 21.30 27.73 3.84
N ALA A 192 20.01 27.42 3.67
CA ALA A 192 19.41 26.16 4.08
C ALA A 192 20.02 24.96 3.32
N ILE A 193 20.16 25.06 1.99
CA ILE A 193 20.84 24.04 1.15
C ILE A 193 22.29 23.83 1.60
N LYS A 194 23.00 24.90 1.95
CA LYS A 194 24.40 24.83 2.40
C LYS A 194 24.53 24.20 3.79
N ALA A 195 23.56 24.39 4.67
CA ALA A 195 23.51 23.76 5.99
C ALA A 195 23.08 22.28 5.93
N HIS A 196 22.16 21.95 5.02
CA HIS A 196 21.50 20.65 4.90
C HIS A 196 21.46 20.16 3.44
N PRO A 197 22.62 19.84 2.83
CA PRO A 197 22.69 19.39 1.42
C PRO A 197 22.12 17.98 1.20
N ASP A 198 21.85 17.26 2.28
CA ASP A 198 21.20 15.95 2.35
C ASP A 198 19.69 16.04 2.63
N GLY A 199 19.17 17.24 2.88
CA GLY A 199 17.75 17.48 3.15
C GLY A 199 16.89 17.77 1.91
N PHE A 200 15.60 17.45 1.99
CA PHE A 200 14.58 18.06 1.15
C PHE A 200 14.24 19.44 1.69
N ILE A 201 14.04 20.43 0.81
CA ILE A 201 13.67 21.78 1.23
C ILE A 201 12.52 22.29 0.36
N ARG A 202 11.46 22.77 1.00
CA ARG A 202 10.25 23.32 0.37
C ARG A 202 10.02 24.77 0.78
N ILE A 203 9.44 25.54 -0.12
CA ILE A 203 8.94 26.88 0.16
C ILE A 203 7.42 26.79 0.34
N ILE A 204 6.94 27.45 1.39
CA ILE A 204 5.52 27.52 1.73
C ILE A 204 5.11 28.98 1.92
N GLY A 205 3.83 29.28 1.74
CA GLY A 205 3.28 30.63 1.92
C GLY A 205 1.99 30.63 2.71
N PHE A 206 1.94 31.45 3.76
CA PHE A 206 0.80 31.57 4.66
C PHE A 206 -0.07 32.79 4.34
N ASP A 207 -1.37 32.58 4.26
CA ASP A 207 -2.39 33.63 4.27
C ASP A 207 -2.87 33.83 5.71
N ASN A 208 -2.50 34.97 6.30
CA ASN A 208 -2.84 35.30 7.68
C ASN A 208 -4.31 35.68 7.88
N VAL A 209 -5.02 36.07 6.81
CA VAL A 209 -6.45 36.42 6.86
C VAL A 209 -7.29 35.15 6.84
N ARG A 210 -6.96 34.20 5.96
CA ARG A 210 -7.64 32.91 5.85
C ARG A 210 -7.13 31.85 6.82
N GLN A 211 -5.99 32.09 7.48
CA GLN A 211 -5.32 31.18 8.41
C GLN A 211 -4.97 29.82 7.78
N VAL A 212 -4.54 29.84 6.51
CA VAL A 212 -4.17 28.64 5.76
C VAL A 212 -2.83 28.82 5.05
N GLN A 213 -2.16 27.70 4.82
CA GLN A 213 -1.08 27.64 3.85
C GLN A 213 -1.69 27.62 2.44
N CYS A 214 -1.40 28.64 1.64
CA CYS A 214 -1.95 28.80 0.29
C CYS A 214 -1.06 28.19 -0.81
N ILE A 215 0.23 27.99 -0.52
CA ILE A 215 1.20 27.46 -1.48
C ILE A 215 2.22 26.56 -0.78
N SER A 216 2.65 25.53 -1.50
CA SER A 216 3.65 24.55 -1.08
C SER A 216 4.29 23.93 -2.33
N PHE A 217 5.59 24.13 -2.53
CA PHE A 217 6.34 23.48 -3.60
C PHE A 217 7.76 23.14 -3.14
N ILE A 218 8.31 22.06 -3.69
CA ILE A 218 9.71 21.67 -3.45
C ILE A 218 10.65 22.68 -4.14
N ALA A 219 11.68 23.12 -3.42
CA ALA A 219 12.67 24.07 -3.91
C ALA A 219 14.07 23.45 -4.03
N TYR A 220 14.36 22.40 -3.24
CA TYR A 220 15.58 21.60 -3.35
C TYR A 220 15.30 20.13 -3.01
N LYS A 221 16.02 19.24 -3.71
CA LYS A 221 16.05 17.79 -3.45
C LYS A 221 17.51 17.37 -3.22
N PRO A 222 17.79 16.47 -2.27
CA PRO A 222 19.14 15.97 -2.06
C PRO A 222 19.57 15.04 -3.21
N PRO A 223 20.89 14.81 -3.39
CA PRO A 223 21.40 13.95 -4.45
C PRO A 223 20.78 12.54 -4.43
N GLY A 224 20.22 12.11 -5.57
CA GLY A 224 19.58 10.79 -5.73
C GLY A 224 18.04 10.80 -5.81
N TYR A 225 17.40 11.97 -5.81
CA TYR A 225 15.94 12.17 -5.91
C TYR A 225 15.53 13.13 -7.03
#